data_AF-A0A7Y5FRZ5-F1
#
_entry.id   AF-A0A7Y5FRZ5-F1
#
_cell.length_a   1.000
_cell.length_b   1.000
_cell.length_c   1.000
_cell.angle_alpha   90.00
_cell.angle_beta   90.00
_cell.angle_gamma   90.00
#
_symmetry.space_group_name_H-M   'P 1'
#
loop_
_entity.id
_entity.type
_entity.pdbx_description
1 polymer ?
#
loop_
_entity_poly.entity_id
_entity_poly.type
_entity_poly.pdbx_seq_one_letter_code
_entity_poly.pdbx_strand_id
1 'polypeptide(L)'
;MAIAGKRTVTKEKLGTILDKDVIRLIKERALKENKTISEIIQDSVLNHSDTETFSMEIRKQALERFCSKPFSLSKNEIEEILNEDYYDS
;
A
#
# COMPACT_ATOMS: atom_id res chain seq x y z
N MET A 1 22.45 -1.74 17.79
CA MET A 1 22.57 -0.67 16.77
C MET A 1 22.52 -1.31 15.40
N ALA A 2 21.35 -1.36 14.76
CA ALA A 2 21.21 -1.84 13.39
C ALA A 2 21.40 -0.65 12.45
N ILE A 3 22.49 -0.65 11.69
CA ILE A 3 22.66 0.27 10.57
C ILE A 3 21.74 -0.19 9.44
N ALA A 4 20.59 0.48 9.28
CA ALA A 4 19.73 0.31 8.13
C ALA A 4 20.57 0.61 6.87
N GLY A 5 20.94 -0.45 6.14
CA GLY A 5 21.71 -0.33 4.91
C GLY A 5 20.96 0.59 3.94
N LYS A 6 21.58 1.71 3.56
CA LYS A 6 21.09 2.55 2.47
C LYS A 6 21.00 1.68 1.21
N ARG A 7 19.78 1.28 0.82
CA ARG A 7 19.54 0.73 -0.51
C ARG A 7 20.00 1.77 -1.53
N THR A 8 21.06 1.47 -2.27
CA THR A 8 21.49 2.26 -3.42
C THR A 8 20.49 2.02 -4.55
N VAL A 9 19.45 2.83 -4.61
CA VAL A 9 18.47 2.78 -5.70
C VAL A 9 19.09 3.45 -6.92
N THR A 10 19.42 2.66 -7.94
CA THR A 10 19.81 3.17 -9.26
C THR A 10 18.58 3.78 -9.93
N LYS A 11 18.62 5.09 -10.20
CA LYS A 11 17.55 5.82 -10.88
C LYS A 11 17.94 6.03 -12.35
N GLU A 12 17.05 5.65 -13.27
CA GLU A 12 17.20 5.94 -14.69
C GLU A 12 16.32 7.11 -15.11
N LYS A 13 16.79 7.92 -16.06
CA LYS A 13 16.04 9.07 -16.56
C LYS A 13 15.04 8.62 -17.62
N LEU A 14 13.76 8.84 -17.36
CA LEU A 14 12.68 8.60 -18.31
C LEU A 14 12.25 9.92 -18.99
N GLY A 15 12.27 9.97 -20.32
CA GLY A 15 11.60 11.00 -21.11
C GLY A 15 10.19 10.53 -21.46
N THR A 16 9.17 11.32 -21.12
CA THR A 16 7.77 10.98 -21.42
C THR A 16 6.97 12.20 -21.84
N ILE A 17 5.86 11.97 -22.55
CA ILE A 17 4.88 12.98 -22.92
C ILE A 17 3.60 12.64 -22.16
N LEU A 18 3.11 13.59 -21.37
CA LEU A 18 1.88 13.45 -20.58
C LEU A 18 0.92 14.59 -20.92
N ASP A 19 -0.37 14.30 -20.80
CA ASP A 19 -1.40 15.31 -20.95
C ASP A 19 -1.24 16.43 -19.93
N LYS A 20 -1.60 17.64 -20.35
CA LYS A 20 -1.44 18.85 -19.53
C LYS A 20 -2.21 18.77 -18.21
N ASP A 21 -3.39 18.13 -18.22
CA ASP A 21 -4.19 17.91 -17.02
C ASP A 21 -3.55 16.93 -16.05
N VAL A 22 -2.90 15.88 -16.56
CA VAL A 22 -2.13 14.94 -15.75
C VAL A 22 -0.94 15.63 -15.11
N ILE A 23 -0.21 16.47 -15.85
CA ILE A 23 0.89 17.28 -15.30
C ILE A 23 0.40 18.21 -14.19
N ARG A 24 -0.79 18.83 -14.36
CA ARG A 24 -1.39 19.71 -13.35
C ARG A 24 -1.67 18.94 -12.05
N LEU A 25 -2.31 17.78 -12.15
CA LEU A 25 -2.62 16.91 -11.01
C LEU A 25 -1.36 16.46 -10.27
N ILE A 26 -0.33 16.05 -11.01
CA ILE A 26 0.94 15.60 -10.42
C ILE A 26 1.59 16.74 -9.62
N LYS A 27 1.60 17.97 -10.14
CA LYS A 27 2.16 19.13 -9.45
C LYS A 27 1.39 19.48 -8.18
N GLU A 28 0.06 19.47 -8.25
CA GLU A 28 -0.80 19.74 -7.10
C GLU A 28 -0.57 18.72 -5.98
N ARG A 29 -0.48 17.44 -6.35
CA ARG A 29 -0.22 16.34 -5.42
C ARG A 29 1.18 16.39 -4.82
N ALA A 30 2.19 16.71 -5.64
CA ALA A 30 3.56 16.91 -5.18
C ALA A 30 3.66 18.03 -4.12
N LEU A 31 2.94 19.14 -4.35
CA LEU A 31 2.87 20.25 -3.38
C LEU A 31 2.16 19.82 -2.08
N LYS A 32 1.02 19.12 -2.20
CA LYS A 32 0.22 18.68 -1.06
C LYS A 32 0.95 17.66 -0.17
N GLU A 33 1.69 16.74 -0.77
CA GLU A 33 2.41 15.67 -0.07
C GLU A 33 3.86 16.02 0.27
N ASN A 34 4.33 17.22 -0.12
CA ASN A 34 5.73 17.66 0.01
C ASN A 34 6.72 16.65 -0.58
N LYS A 35 6.37 16.08 -1.74
CA LYS A 35 7.13 15.06 -2.47
C LYS A 35 7.58 15.60 -3.83
N THR A 36 8.62 15.00 -4.39
CA THR A 36 9.02 15.29 -5.76
C THR A 36 8.06 14.66 -6.76
N ILE A 37 7.99 15.24 -7.97
CA ILE A 37 7.22 14.69 -9.09
C ILE A 37 7.64 13.24 -9.39
N SER A 38 8.95 12.95 -9.30
CA SER A 38 9.47 11.59 -9.52
C SER A 38 8.92 10.60 -8.49
N GLU A 39 8.82 11.00 -7.22
CA GLU A 39 8.27 10.14 -6.16
C GLU A 39 6.78 9.94 -6.34
N ILE A 40 6.02 10.98 -6.69
CA ILE A 40 4.59 10.84 -6.98
C ILE A 40 4.33 9.88 -8.14
N ILE A 41 5.13 9.96 -9.21
CA ILE A 41 5.01 9.05 -10.36
C ILE A 41 5.38 7.62 -9.95
N GLN A 42 6.48 7.43 -9.22
CA GLN A 42 6.89 6.11 -8.73
C GLN A 42 5.85 5.49 -7.80
N ASP A 43 5.38 6.25 -6.81
CA ASP A 43 4.32 5.84 -5.89
C ASP A 43 3.06 5.45 -6.67
N SER A 44 2.66 6.26 -7.65
CA SER A 44 1.45 5.96 -8.44
C SER A 44 1.59 4.68 -9.24
N VAL A 45 2.75 4.42 -9.85
CA VAL A 45 3.01 3.19 -10.62
C VAL A 45 3.03 1.96 -9.69
N LEU A 46 3.74 2.03 -8.57
CA LEU A 46 3.83 0.94 -7.59
C LEU A 46 2.47 0.61 -6.98
N ASN A 47 1.70 1.63 -6.59
CA ASN A 47 0.37 1.45 -6.01
C ASN A 47 -0.68 0.99 -7.04
N HIS A 48 -0.48 1.28 -8.34
CA HIS A 48 -1.35 0.73 -9.39
C HIS A 48 -1.14 -0.77 -9.55
N SER A 49 0.11 -1.25 -9.51
CA SER A 49 0.40 -2.69 -9.55
C SER A 49 -0.14 -3.45 -8.33
N ASP A 50 -0.21 -2.81 -7.16
CA ASP A 50 -0.74 -3.46 -5.95
C ASP A 50 -2.27 -3.51 -5.93
N THR A 51 -2.96 -2.60 -6.63
CA THR A 51 -4.43 -2.53 -6.61
C THR A 51 -5.12 -3.57 -7.48
N GLU A 52 -4.44 -4.13 -8.48
CA GLU A 52 -5.00 -5.22 -9.31
C GLU A 52 -4.88 -6.60 -8.63
N THR A 53 -3.93 -6.79 -7.70
CA THR A 53 -3.58 -8.13 -7.20
C THR A 53 -4.09 -8.46 -5.79
N PHE A 54 -4.64 -7.51 -5.04
CA PHE A 54 -5.48 -7.84 -3.88
C PHE A 54 -6.85 -8.31 -4.34
N SER A 55 -6.84 -9.46 -5.04
CA SER A 55 -7.97 -10.15 -5.65
C SER A 55 -9.19 -10.05 -4.76
N MET A 56 -10.25 -9.42 -5.26
CA MET A 56 -11.58 -9.42 -4.67
C MET A 56 -12.03 -10.85 -4.28
N GLU A 57 -11.51 -11.85 -5.00
CA GLU A 57 -11.66 -13.28 -4.74
C GLU A 57 -11.03 -13.75 -3.43
N ILE A 58 -9.84 -13.25 -3.05
CA ILE A 58 -9.20 -13.57 -1.77
C ILE A 58 -10.02 -12.98 -0.63
N ARG A 59 -10.55 -11.76 -0.79
CA ARG A 59 -11.44 -11.13 0.19
C ARG A 59 -12.76 -11.90 0.32
N LYS A 60 -13.33 -12.35 -0.79
CA LYS A 60 -14.55 -13.17 -0.80
C LYS A 60 -14.32 -14.52 -0.14
N GLN A 61 -13.20 -15.19 -0.41
CA GLN A 61 -12.85 -16.46 0.25
C GLN A 61 -12.57 -16.29 1.74
N ALA A 62 -11.93 -15.20 2.15
CA ALA A 62 -11.73 -14.88 3.57
C ALA A 62 -13.08 -14.65 4.28
N LEU A 63 -14.00 -13.93 3.63
CA LEU A 63 -15.35 -13.68 4.14
C LEU A 63 -16.18 -14.97 4.22
N GLU A 64 -16.15 -15.81 3.20
CA GLU A 64 -16.85 -17.12 3.20
C GLU A 64 -16.31 -18.04 4.29
N ARG A 65 -14.97 -18.09 4.51
CA ARG A 65 -14.36 -18.84 5.62
C ARG A 65 -14.72 -18.27 7.00
N PHE A 66 -14.85 -16.95 7.10
CA PHE A 66 -15.25 -16.27 8.32
C PHE A 66 -16.72 -16.55 8.67
N CYS A 67 -17.62 -16.47 7.69
CA CYS A 67 -19.06 -16.70 7.90
C CYS A 67 -19.47 -18.18 7.98
N SER A 68 -18.65 -19.11 7.50
CA SER A 68 -18.95 -20.55 7.51
C SER A 68 -18.57 -21.26 8.81
N LYS A 69 -17.80 -20.63 9.70
CA LYS A 69 -17.56 -21.13 11.05
C LYS A 69 -18.51 -20.42 12.02
N PRO A 70 -19.22 -21.13 12.92
CA PRO A 70 -19.94 -20.49 14.00
C PRO A 70 -18.92 -19.83 14.93
N PHE A 71 -18.73 -18.52 14.76
CA PHE A 71 -17.78 -17.74 15.51
C PHE A 71 -18.39 -17.47 16.89
N SER A 72 -17.91 -18.18 17.91
CA SER A 72 -18.22 -17.92 19.32
C SER A 72 -17.09 -17.16 20.00
N LEU A 73 -16.48 -16.20 19.29
CA LEU A 73 -15.51 -15.29 19.87
C LEU A 73 -16.19 -13.94 20.12
N SER A 74 -16.10 -13.51 21.37
CA SER A 74 -16.55 -12.20 21.80
C SER A 74 -15.63 -11.11 21.24
N LYS A 75 -16.14 -9.88 21.15
CA LYS A 75 -15.38 -8.73 20.66
C LYS A 75 -14.03 -8.55 21.37
N ASN A 76 -13.95 -8.89 22.66
CA ASN A 76 -12.74 -8.79 23.46
C ASN A 76 -11.66 -9.79 23.00
N GLU A 77 -12.04 -11.03 22.67
CA GLU A 77 -11.09 -12.05 22.18
C GLU A 77 -10.58 -11.70 20.78
N ILE A 78 -11.40 -11.04 19.96
CA ILE A 78 -10.97 -10.52 18.66
C ILE A 78 -9.96 -9.39 18.83
N GLU A 79 -10.19 -8.47 19.77
CA GLU A 79 -9.24 -7.39 20.10
C GLU A 79 -7.94 -7.93 20.71
N GLU A 80 -7.99 -9.02 21.49
CA GLU A 80 -6.81 -9.66 22.06
C GLU A 80 -5.93 -10.30 20.96
N ILE A 81 -6.53 -11.09 20.06
CA ILE A 81 -5.81 -11.69 18.91
C ILE A 81 -5.22 -10.62 17.99
N LEU A 82 -5.96 -9.53 17.72
CA LEU A 82 -5.46 -8.42 16.89
C LEU A 82 -4.30 -7.65 17.53
N ASN A 83 -4.16 -7.69 18.86
CA ASN A 83 -3.06 -7.07 19.59
C ASN A 83 -1.86 -8.01 19.79
N GLU A 84 -2.02 -9.33 19.65
CA GLU A 84 -0.91 -10.30 19.73
C GLU A 84 0.08 -10.17 18.57
N ASP A 85 -0.38 -9.82 17.35
CA ASP A 85 0.47 -9.63 16.16
C ASP A 85 1.42 -8.40 16.24
N TYR A 86 1.34 -7.58 17.31
CA TYR A 86 2.26 -6.45 17.55
C TYR A 86 3.58 -6.86 18.24
N TYR A 87 3.71 -8.10 18.69
CA TYR A 87 4.91 -8.62 19.35
C TYR A 87 5.42 -9.89 18.68
N ASP A 88 5.85 -9.80 17.42
CA ASP A 88 6.93 -10.65 16.94
C ASP A 88 8.01 -9.78 16.31
N SER A 89 9.20 -9.91 16.89
CA SER A 89 10.39 -9.06 16.72
C SER A 89 11.21 -9.42 15.49
#